data_AF-A0A317C5A2-F1
#
_entry.id   AF-A0A317C5A2-F1
#
_cell.length_a   1.000
_cell.length_b   1.000
_cell.length_c   1.000
_cell.angle_alpha   90.00
_cell.angle_beta   90.00
_cell.angle_gamma   90.00
#
_symmetry.space_group_name_H-M   'P 1'
#
loop_
_entity.id
_entity.type
_entity.pdbx_description
1 polymer ?
#
loop_
_entity_poly.entity_id
_entity_poly.type
_entity_poly.pdbx_seq_one_letter_code
_entity_poly.pdbx_strand_id
1 'polypeptide(L)' 'MFTDEFQRLQQAAYRGDETLIDQYGATEPAEFFAVVTETFFEQPAQMASQHAALFAELKGYYKVDPRDWL' A
#
# COMPACT_ATOMS: atom_id res chain seq x y z
N MET A 1 -4.30 -11.17 2.58
CA MET A 1 -4.17 -9.71 2.76
C MET A 1 -3.04 -9.14 1.91
N PHE A 2 -1.76 -9.30 2.30
CA PHE A 2 -0.62 -8.79 1.50
C PHE A 2 -0.55 -9.38 0.09
N THR A 3 -0.73 -10.70 -0.04
CA THR A 3 -0.75 -11.38 -1.35
C THR A 3 -1.91 -10.93 -2.23
N ASP A 4 -3.11 -10.74 -1.66
CA ASP A 4 -4.30 -10.31 -2.41
C ASP A 4 -4.13 -8.87 -2.92
N GLU A 5 -3.56 -8.01 -2.08
CA GLU A 5 -3.23 -6.62 -2.45
C GLU A 5 -2.17 -6.54 -3.53
N PHE A 6 -1.12 -7.35 -3.42
CA PHE A 6 -0.09 -7.45 -4.44
C PHE A 6 -0.68 -7.93 -5.78
N GLN A 7 -1.52 -8.96 -5.77
CA GLN A 7 -2.20 -9.45 -6.99
C GLN A 7 -3.12 -8.38 -7.60
N ARG A 8 -3.82 -7.62 -6.76
CA ARG A 8 -4.68 -6.53 -7.24
C ARG A 8 -3.87 -5.41 -7.89
N LEU A 9 -2.73 -5.05 -7.31
CA LEU A 9 -1.80 -4.09 -7.89
C LEU A 9 -1.24 -4.59 -9.22
N GLN A 10 -0.86 -5.87 -9.31
CA GLN A 10 -0.41 -6.49 -10.56
C GLN A 10 -1.46 -6.41 -11.67
N GLN A 11 -2.72 -6.66 -11.34
CA GLN A 11 -3.82 -6.55 -12.30
C GLN A 11 -4.05 -5.10 -12.76
N ALA A 12 -3.96 -4.14 -11.85
CA ALA A 12 -4.08 -2.71 -12.17
C ALA A 12 -2.92 -2.25 -13.07
N ALA A 13 -1.69 -2.63 -12.73
CA ALA A 13 -0.50 -2.36 -13.54
C ALA A 13 -0.60 -2.98 -14.95
N TYR A 14 -1.11 -4.21 -15.06
CA TYR A 14 -1.34 -4.86 -16.36
C TYR A 14 -2.33 -4.10 -17.24
N ARG A 15 -3.34 -3.46 -16.65
CA ARG A 15 -4.34 -2.65 -17.37
C ARG A 15 -3.87 -1.22 -17.62
N GLY A 16 -2.78 -0.78 -16.99
CA GLY A 16 -2.32 0.61 -17.02
C GLY A 16 -3.17 1.55 -16.16
N ASP A 17 -3.88 1.02 -15.16
CA ASP A 17 -4.72 1.83 -14.26
C ASP A 17 -3.84 2.66 -13.32
N GLU A 18 -4.13 3.96 -13.16
CA GLU A 18 -3.50 4.76 -12.09
C GLU A 18 -4.02 4.32 -10.72
N THR A 19 -3.09 4.13 -9.77
CA THR A 19 -3.38 3.65 -8.40
C THR A 19 -2.67 4.51 -7.37
N LEU A 20 -3.16 4.48 -6.11
CA LEU A 20 -2.50 5.16 -4.99
C LEU A 20 -1.12 4.57 -4.68
N ILE A 21 -1.00 3.25 -4.77
CA ILE A 21 0.26 2.51 -4.62
C ILE A 21 0.96 2.52 -5.98
N ASP A 22 2.23 2.89 -6.03
CA ASP A 22 3.00 2.93 -7.28
C ASP A 22 3.05 1.53 -7.94
N GLN A 23 2.86 1.49 -9.26
CA GLN A 23 2.88 0.26 -10.05
C GLN A 23 4.23 -0.46 -10.01
N TYR A 24 5.32 0.22 -9.66
CA TYR A 24 6.62 -0.40 -9.41
C TYR A 24 6.53 -1.48 -8.31
N GLY A 25 5.64 -1.29 -7.34
CA GLY A 25 5.35 -2.28 -6.30
C GLY A 25 4.71 -3.57 -6.83
N ALA A 26 4.29 -3.64 -8.10
CA ALA A 26 3.75 -4.85 -8.73
C ALA A 26 4.83 -5.84 -9.21
N THR A 27 6.10 -5.46 -9.18
CA THR A 27 7.20 -6.23 -9.78
C THR A 27 7.55 -7.49 -8.98
N GLU A 28 7.81 -7.33 -7.69
CA GLU A 28 8.13 -8.44 -6.78
C GLU A 28 7.71 -8.12 -5.32
N PRO A 29 7.62 -9.13 -4.44
CA PRO A 29 7.03 -8.93 -3.11
C PRO A 29 7.78 -7.96 -2.18
N ALA A 30 9.10 -7.82 -2.29
CA ALA A 30 9.83 -6.86 -1.47
C ALA A 30 9.65 -5.43 -1.98
N GLU A 31 9.59 -5.23 -3.30
CA GLU A 31 9.22 -3.95 -3.91
C GLU A 31 7.79 -3.55 -3.55
N PHE A 32 6.85 -4.50 -3.57
CA PHE A 32 5.50 -4.27 -3.05
C PHE A 32 5.56 -3.74 -1.62
N PHE A 33 6.29 -4.44 -0.74
CA PHE A 33 6.41 -4.06 0.66
C PHE A 33 7.05 -2.66 0.84
N ALA A 34 8.08 -2.34 0.05
CA ALA A 34 8.73 -1.03 0.08
C ALA A 34 7.75 0.08 -0.30
N VAL A 35 7.07 -0.03 -1.44
CA VAL A 35 6.15 0.99 -1.95
C VAL A 35 4.94 1.18 -1.02
N VAL A 36 4.37 0.10 -0.48
CA VAL A 36 3.24 0.25 0.46
C VAL A 36 3.67 0.83 1.81
N THR A 37 4.92 0.62 2.21
CA THR A 37 5.51 1.26 3.40
C THR A 37 5.68 2.76 3.18
N GLU A 38 6.22 3.17 2.02
CA GLU A 38 6.33 4.59 1.65
C GLU A 38 4.95 5.24 1.63
N THR A 39 3.99 4.62 0.92
CA THR A 39 2.60 5.09 0.85
C THR A 39 1.96 5.21 2.23
N PHE A 40 2.25 4.28 3.15
CA PHE A 40 1.74 4.31 4.52
C PHE A 40 2.24 5.52 5.31
N PHE A 41 3.48 5.96 5.12
CA PHE A 41 4.02 7.11 5.83
C PHE A 41 3.73 8.44 5.13
N GLU A 42 3.73 8.47 3.79
CA GLU A 42 3.56 9.70 3.02
C GLU A 42 2.10 10.08 2.76
N GLN A 43 1.23 9.08 2.56
CA GLN A 43 -0.18 9.27 2.22
C GLN A 43 -1.13 8.44 3.11
N PRO A 44 -1.01 8.53 4.45
CA PRO A 44 -1.68 7.63 5.38
C PRO A 44 -3.21 7.75 5.35
N ALA A 45 -3.75 8.95 5.13
CA ALA A 45 -5.20 9.17 5.07
C ALA A 45 -5.82 8.55 3.82
N GLN A 46 -5.17 8.72 2.67
CA GLN A 46 -5.57 8.13 1.39
C GLN A 46 -5.52 6.60 1.48
N MET A 47 -4.43 6.05 2.04
CA MET A 47 -4.27 4.62 2.21
C MET A 47 -5.32 4.02 3.16
N ALA A 48 -5.62 4.69 4.28
CA ALA A 48 -6.67 4.26 5.20
C ALA A 48 -8.07 4.26 4.57
N SER A 49 -8.32 5.14 3.59
CA SER A 49 -9.59 5.23 2.86
C SER A 49 -9.71 4.17 1.76
N GLN A 50 -8.67 4.02 0.92
CA GLN A 50 -8.72 3.17 -0.28
C GLN A 50 -8.26 1.73 -0.03
N HIS A 51 -7.41 1.52 0.98
CA HIS A 51 -6.75 0.26 1.31
C HIS A 51 -6.83 -0.04 2.82
N ALA A 52 -8.00 0.16 3.43
CA ALA A 52 -8.21 0.09 4.89
C ALA A 52 -7.64 -1.19 5.55
N ALA A 53 -7.80 -2.33 4.88
CA ALA A 53 -7.25 -3.61 5.31
C ALA A 53 -5.71 -3.62 5.38
N LEU A 54 -5.04 -3.12 4.32
CA LEU A 54 -3.59 -3.04 4.24
C LEU A 54 -3.03 -2.01 5.23
N PHE A 55 -3.71 -0.88 5.36
CA PHE A 55 -3.37 0.15 6.36
C PHE A 55 -3.41 -0.41 7.79
N ALA A 56 -4.46 -1.18 8.14
CA ALA A 56 -4.58 -1.80 9.45
C ALA A 56 -3.44 -2.81 9.72
N GLU A 57 -3.03 -3.56 8.69
CA GLU A 57 -1.90 -4.50 8.79
C GLU A 57 -0.57 -3.76 9.03
N LEU A 58 -0.29 -2.71 8.26
CA LEU A 58 0.93 -1.91 8.40
C LEU A 58 0.98 -1.15 9.73
N LYS A 59 -0.14 -0.58 10.18
CA LYS A 59 -0.29 -0.03 11.53
C LYS A 59 -0.02 -1.08 12.60
N GLY A 60 -0.51 -2.31 12.40
CA GLY A 60 -0.25 -3.45 13.26
C GLY A 60 1.22 -3.88 13.28
N TYR A 61 1.91 -3.79 12.15
CA TYR A 61 3.32 -4.14 11.99
C TYR A 61 4.24 -3.07 12.61
N TYR A 62 4.10 -1.81 12.20
CA TYR A 62 4.94 -0.70 12.66
C TYR A 62 4.56 -0.16 14.04
N LYS A 63 3.38 -0.51 14.57
CA LYS A 63 2.85 -0.06 15.86
C LYS A 63 2.68 1.47 15.98
N VAL A 64 2.47 2.15 14.85
CA VAL A 64 2.26 3.60 14.77
C VAL A 64 1.09 3.91 13.85
N ASP A 65 0.48 5.09 14.03
CA ASP A 65 -0.51 5.65 13.10
C ASP A 65 0.04 6.95 12.51
N PRO A 66 0.57 6.95 11.27
CA PRO A 66 1.19 8.14 10.69
C PRO A 66 0.20 9.29 10.44
N ARG A 67 -1.12 9.05 10.52
CA ARG A 67 -2.13 10.12 10.46
C ARG A 67 -2.05 11.06 11.66
N ASP A 68 -1.44 10.62 12.77
CA ASP A 68 -1.25 11.43 13.96
C ASP A 68 -0.03 12.39 13.84
N TRP A 69 0.72 12.32 12.72
CA TRP A 69 1.94 13.11 12.49
C TRP A 69 1.76 14.30 11.52
N LEU A 70 0.58 14.40 10.91
CA LEU A 70 0.19 15.44 9.95
C LEU A 70 -0.69 16.49 10.63
#